data_AF-A0A8T1CKJ9-F1
#
_entry.id   AF-A0A8T1CKJ9-F1
#
_cell.length_a   1.000
_cell.length_b   1.000
_cell.length_c   1.000
_cell.angle_alpha   90.00
_cell.angle_beta   90.00
_cell.angle_gamma   90.00
#
_symmetry.space_group_name_H-M   'P 1'
#
loop_
_entity.id
_entity.type
_entity.pdbx_description
1 polymer ?
#
loop_
_entity_poly.entity_id
_entity_poly.type
_entity_poly.pdbx_seq_one_letter_code
_entity_poly.pdbx_strand_id
1 'polypeptide(L)'
;MLFLSTASPAYKDEVLALSKKEQENALGFLKAHELSAVAVGTALKALRQLQKQGKLDEQVAQFHELVDSAVVVDPTPPSALPTFIRLLNSLHNSHNGT
;
A
#
# COMPACT_ATOMS: atom_id res chain seq x y z
N MET A 1 -6.67 -0.85 15.71
CA MET A 1 -7.19 -0.74 14.33
C MET A 1 -8.37 0.21 14.38
N LEU A 2 -8.27 1.40 13.79
CA LEU A 2 -9.41 2.32 13.68
C LEU A 2 -10.23 1.88 12.48
N PHE A 3 -11.47 1.46 12.72
CA PHE A 3 -12.38 1.05 11.65
C PHE A 3 -13.03 2.31 11.07
N LEU A 4 -12.66 2.66 9.85
CA LEU A 4 -13.29 3.75 9.10
C LEU A 4 -14.69 3.32 8.67
N SER A 5 -15.71 4.03 9.14
CA SER A 5 -17.10 3.80 8.73
C SER A 5 -17.52 4.84 7.70
N THR A 6 -17.85 4.41 6.48
CA THR A 6 -18.34 5.30 5.41
C THR A 6 -19.71 5.92 5.73
N ALA A 7 -20.42 5.38 6.73
CA ALA A 7 -21.66 5.93 7.25
C ALA A 7 -21.45 7.02 8.33
N SER A 8 -20.22 7.19 8.83
CA SER A 8 -19.92 8.23 9.81
C SER A 8 -20.04 9.62 9.18
N PRO A 9 -20.76 10.57 9.80
CA PRO A 9 -20.77 11.96 9.34
C PRO A 9 -19.37 12.61 9.45
N ALA A 10 -18.49 12.07 10.30
CA ALA A 10 -17.10 12.50 10.46
C ALA A 10 -16.11 11.74 9.57
N TYR A 11 -16.58 10.81 8.72
CA TYR A 11 -15.73 9.95 7.89
C TYR A 11 -14.64 10.72 7.13
N LYS A 12 -14.97 11.87 6.53
CA LYS A 12 -14.00 12.67 5.77
C LYS A 12 -12.88 13.22 6.65
N ASP A 13 -13.21 13.69 7.85
CA ASP A 13 -12.24 14.24 8.78
C ASP A 13 -11.36 13.12 9.37
N GLU A 14 -11.94 11.96 9.66
CA GLU A 14 -11.21 10.76 10.10
C GLU A 14 -10.23 10.27 9.02
N VAL A 15 -10.68 10.18 7.77
CA VAL A 15 -9.83 9.81 6.62
C VAL A 15 -8.70 10.82 6.45
N LEU A 16 -8.99 12.12 6.54
CA LEU A 16 -7.96 13.16 6.43
C LEU A 16 -6.92 13.05 7.55
N ALA A 17 -7.35 12.84 8.79
CA ALA A 17 -6.45 12.69 9.94
C ALA A 17 -5.55 11.45 9.80
N LEU A 18 -6.12 10.32 9.39
CA LEU A 18 -5.37 9.08 9.13
C LEU A 18 -4.38 9.28 7.99
N SER A 19 -4.82 9.86 6.87
CA SER A 19 -3.97 10.09 5.69
C SER A 19 -2.78 11.00 6.03
N LYS A 20 -3.00 12.05 6.83
CA LYS A 20 -1.93 12.94 7.29
C LYS A 20 -0.92 12.20 8.17
N LYS A 21 -1.40 11.38 9.10
CA LYS A 21 -0.53 10.55 9.96
C LYS A 21 0.30 9.55 9.14
N GLU A 22 -0.32 8.90 8.16
CA GLU A 22 0.36 7.97 7.27
C GLU A 22 1.42 8.68 6.42
N GLN A 23 1.12 9.87 5.91
CA GLN A 23 2.09 10.71 5.20
C GLN A 23 3.28 11.08 6.09
N GLU A 24 3.04 11.48 7.34
CA GLU A 24 4.10 11.79 8.30
C GLU A 24 4.98 10.57 8.59
N ASN A 25 4.37 9.39 8.76
CA ASN A 25 5.09 8.12 8.92
C ASN A 25 5.96 7.80 7.70
N ALA A 26 5.42 7.94 6.48
CA ALA A 26 6.16 7.70 5.25
C ALA A 26 7.36 8.66 5.11
N LEU A 27 7.18 9.94 5.44
CA LEU A 27 8.28 10.91 5.45
C LEU A 27 9.32 10.60 6.53
N GLY A 28 8.88 10.15 7.71
CA GLY A 28 9.75 9.69 8.78
C GLY A 28 10.61 8.49 8.36
N PHE A 29 9.99 7.52 7.67
CA PHE A 29 10.68 6.37 7.11
C PHE A 29 11.75 6.78 6.09
N LEU A 30 11.43 7.68 5.16
CA LEU A 30 12.42 8.19 4.21
C LEU A 30 13.59 8.87 4.93
N LYS A 31 13.32 9.70 5.95
CA LYS A 31 14.35 10.39 6.72
C LYS A 31 15.25 9.41 7.49
N ALA A 32 14.71 8.32 8.01
CA ALA A 32 15.49 7.26 8.66
C ALA A 32 16.49 6.58 7.71
N HIS A 33 16.25 6.67 6.39
CA HIS A 33 17.15 6.22 5.33
C HIS A 33 17.91 7.37 4.65
N GLU A 34 18.03 8.52 5.32
CA GLU A 34 18.74 9.71 4.81
C GLU A 34 18.17 10.29 3.51
N LEU A 35 16.92 9.95 3.20
CA LEU A 35 16.18 10.48 2.05
C LEU A 35 15.17 11.53 2.53
N SER A 36 14.93 12.53 1.68
CA SER A 36 13.93 13.56 1.94
C SER A 36 13.03 13.73 0.72
N ALA A 37 11.76 14.02 0.98
CA ALA A 37 10.76 14.27 -0.04
C ALA A 37 9.90 15.46 0.35
N VAL A 38 9.82 16.44 -0.56
CA VAL A 38 9.01 17.66 -0.39
C VAL A 38 7.79 17.64 -1.30
N ALA A 39 7.82 16.82 -2.35
CA ALA A 39 6.75 16.66 -3.32
C ALA A 39 6.50 15.18 -3.61
N VAL A 40 5.32 14.85 -4.13
CA VAL A 40 4.95 13.46 -4.46
C VAL A 40 5.95 12.82 -5.42
N GLY A 41 6.41 13.56 -6.44
CA GLY A 41 7.39 13.05 -7.40
C GLY A 41 8.74 12.69 -6.76
N THR A 42 9.19 13.46 -5.77
CA THR A 42 10.44 13.19 -5.05
C THR A 42 10.27 12.05 -4.03
N ALA A 43 9.11 11.94 -3.40
CA ALA A 43 8.76 10.78 -2.56
C ALA A 43 8.80 9.48 -3.37
N LEU A 44 8.16 9.46 -4.55
CA LEU A 44 8.13 8.28 -5.41
C LEU A 44 9.54 7.92 -5.92
N LYS A 45 10.39 8.91 -6.19
CA LYS A 45 11.80 8.68 -6.54
C LYS A 45 12.57 8.03 -5.39
N ALA A 46 12.41 8.54 -4.16
CA ALA A 46 13.06 8.00 -2.97
C ALA A 46 12.61 6.57 -2.66
N LEU A 47 11.31 6.29 -2.73
CA LEU A 47 10.76 4.95 -2.54
C LEU A 47 11.31 3.95 -3.58
N ARG A 48 11.39 4.35 -4.85
CA ARG A 48 12.00 3.51 -5.89
C ARG A 48 13.49 3.24 -5.64
N GLN A 49 14.21 4.18 -5.04
CA GLN A 49 15.60 3.97 -4.66
C GLN A 49 15.70 2.94 -3.52
N LEU A 50 14.86 3.05 -2.49
CA LEU A 50 14.81 2.10 -1.37
C LEU A 50 14.40 0.70 -1.83
N GLN A 51 13.45 0.60 -2.77
CA GLN A 51 13.05 -0.67 -3.38
C GLN A 51 14.24 -1.35 -4.07
N LYS A 52 15.03 -0.62 -4.87
CA LYS A 52 16.23 -1.17 -5.52
C LYS A 52 17.30 -1.65 -4.55
N GLN A 53 17.29 -1.12 -3.32
CA GLN A 53 18.21 -1.49 -2.25
C GLN A 53 17.66 -2.59 -1.33
N GLY A 54 16.46 -3.12 -1.61
CA GLY A 54 15.78 -4.11 -0.77
C GLY A 54 15.29 -3.56 0.58
N LYS A 55 15.29 -2.23 0.76
CA LYS A 55 14.93 -1.59 2.04
C LYS A 55 13.41 -1.50 2.28
N LEU A 56 12.63 -1.95 1.30
CA LEU A 56 11.17 -2.05 1.40
C LEU A 56 10.68 -3.52 1.46
N ASP A 57 11.59 -4.49 1.41
CA ASP A 57 11.21 -5.91 1.24
C ASP A 57 10.39 -6.44 2.42
N GLU A 58 10.73 -6.02 3.65
CA GLU A 58 9.98 -6.41 4.85
C GLU A 58 8.56 -5.82 4.83
N GLN A 59 8.41 -4.54 4.48
CA GLN A 59 7.10 -3.89 4.38
C GLN A 59 6.25 -4.50 3.26
N VAL A 60 6.88 -4.88 2.14
CA VAL A 60 6.22 -5.59 1.04
C VAL A 60 5.77 -6.98 1.48
N ALA A 61 6.60 -7.73 2.22
CA ALA A 61 6.23 -9.03 2.76
C ALA A 61 5.06 -8.94 3.74
N GLN A 62 5.13 -8.01 4.71
CA GLN A 62 4.05 -7.75 5.66
C GLN A 62 2.75 -7.34 4.96
N PHE A 63 2.84 -6.52 3.90
CA PHE A 63 1.68 -6.16 3.10
C PHE A 63 1.04 -7.39 2.45
N HIS A 64 1.85 -8.25 1.81
CA HIS A 64 1.32 -9.48 1.21
C HIS A 64 0.69 -10.41 2.26
N GLU A 65 1.29 -10.57 3.44
CA GLU A 65 0.68 -11.36 4.53
C GLU A 65 -0.68 -10.81 4.97
N LEU A 66 -0.83 -9.48 5.05
CA LEU A 66 -2.10 -8.83 5.39
C LEU A 66 -3.16 -8.99 4.28
N VAL A 67 -2.74 -8.99 3.02
CA VAL A 67 -3.63 -9.22 1.88
C VAL A 67 -4.06 -10.70 1.81
N ASP A 68 -3.12 -11.63 1.95
CA ASP A 68 -3.38 -13.08 1.90
C ASP A 68 -4.27 -13.54 3.07
N SER A 69 -4.14 -12.90 4.23
CA SER A 69 -5.02 -13.14 5.39
C SER A 69 -6.38 -12.46 5.29
N ALA A 70 -6.69 -11.79 4.17
CA ALA A 70 -7.91 -11.01 3.94
C ALA A 70 -8.18 -9.91 4.99
N VAL A 71 -7.14 -9.49 5.72
CA VAL A 71 -7.21 -8.38 6.70
C VAL A 71 -7.27 -7.04 5.96
N VAL A 72 -6.61 -6.95 4.80
CA VAL A 72 -6.61 -5.78 3.92
C VAL A 72 -7.00 -6.20 2.51
N VAL A 73 -7.75 -5.36 1.81
CA VAL A 73 -8.07 -5.53 0.39
C VAL A 73 -7.15 -4.62 -0.42
N ASP A 74 -6.41 -5.17 -1.38
CA ASP A 74 -5.69 -4.37 -2.37
C ASP A 74 -6.72 -3.76 -3.36
N PRO A 75 -6.90 -2.43 -3.38
CA PRO A 75 -7.85 -1.79 -4.28
C PRO A 75 -7.32 -1.65 -5.72
N THR A 76 -6.10 -2.13 -6.01
CA THR A 76 -5.49 -2.00 -7.33
C THR A 76 -6.35 -2.69 -8.39
N PRO A 77 -6.91 -1.94 -9.36
CA PRO A 77 -7.78 -2.54 -10.36
C PRO A 77 -6.96 -3.50 -11.24
N PRO A 78 -7.57 -4.59 -11.75
CA PRO A 78 -6.85 -5.56 -12.59
C PRO A 78 -6.19 -4.95 -13.83
N SER A 79 -6.68 -3.82 -14.34
CA SER A 79 -6.08 -3.09 -15.47
C SER A 79 -4.74 -2.43 -15.15
N ALA A 80 -4.49 -2.09 -13.87
CA ALA A 80 -3.25 -1.49 -13.41
C ALA A 80 -2.18 -2.53 -13.03
N LEU A 81 -2.57 -3.80 -12.89
CA LEU A 81 -1.65 -4.89 -12.60
C LEU A 81 -0.88 -5.33 -13.86
N PRO A 82 0.41 -5.68 -13.75
CA PRO A 82 1.15 -6.32 -14.82
C PRO A 82 0.45 -7.59 -15.32
N THR A 83 0.54 -7.87 -16.63
CA THR A 83 -0.14 -9.01 -17.26
C THR A 83 0.11 -10.35 -16.56
N PHE A 84 1.33 -10.58 -16.06
CA PHE A 84 1.67 -11.83 -15.38
C PHE A 84 0.96 -11.98 -14.02
N ILE A 85 0.78 -10.88 -13.26
CA ILE A 85 0.01 -10.89 -12.00
C ILE A 85 -1.47 -11.17 -12.29
N ARG A 86 -2.02 -10.56 -13.35
CA ARG A 86 -3.41 -10.81 -13.78
C ARG A 86 -3.65 -12.28 -14.10
N LEU A 87 -2.71 -12.92 -14.80
CA LEU A 87 -2.76 -14.34 -15.15
C LEU A 87 -2.71 -15.24 -13.91
N LEU A 88 -1.82 -14.95 -12.95
CA LEU A 88 -1.73 -15.71 -11.70
C LEU A 88 -3.04 -15.64 -10.89
N ASN A 89 -3.62 -14.44 -10.76
CA ASN A 89 -4.89 -14.26 -10.06
C ASN A 89 -6.06 -14.96 -10.79
N SER A 90 -6.03 -14.97 -12.12
CA SER A 90 -7.03 -15.68 -12.94
C SER A 90 -6.95 -17.20 -12.78
N LEU A 91 -5.75 -17.76 -12.66
CA LEU A 91 -5.55 -19.20 -12.43
C LEU A 91 -5.96 -19.59 -11.01
N HIS A 92 -5.62 -18.78 -10.00
CA HIS A 92 -6.03 -19.00 -8.61
C HIS A 92 -7.56 -19.04 -8.47
N ASN A 93 -8.27 -18.12 -9.10
CA ASN A 93 -9.74 -18.07 -9.06
C ASN A 93 -10.44 -19.18 -9.87
N SER A 94 -9.72 -19.82 -10.81
CA SER A 94 -10.24 -20.94 -11.61
C SER A 94 -10.34 -22.26 -10.81
N HIS A 95 -9.54 -22.43 -9.75
CA HIS A 95 -9.55 -23.64 -8.91
C HIS A 95 -10.52 -23.60 -7.73
N ASN A 96 -11.02 -22.41 -7.36
CA ASN A 96 -11.92 -22.22 -6.22
C ASN A 96 -13.41 -22.17 -6.64
N GLY A 97 -13.71 -22.48 -7.90
CA GLY A 97 -15.05 -22.53 -8.47
C GLY A 97 -15.50 -23.96 -8.76
N THR A 98 -15.76 -24.75 -7.71
CA THR A 98 -16.66 -25.92 -7.74
C THR A 98 -17.40 -26.02 -6.41
#